data_AF-A0A3S1EUI3-F1
#
_entry.id   AF-A0A3S1EUI3-F1
#
_cell.length_a   1.000
_cell.length_b   1.000
_cell.length_c   1.000
_cell.angle_alpha   90.00
_cell.angle_beta   90.00
_cell.angle_gamma   90.00
#
_symmetry.space_group_name_H-M   'P 1'
#
loop_
_entity.id
_entity.type
_entity.pdbx_description
1 polymer ?
#
loop_
_entity_poly.entity_id
_entity_poly.type
_entity_poly.pdbx_seq_one_letter_code
_entity_poly.pdbx_strand_id
1 'polypeptide(L)'
;MRRVLPQTLPVWVLLIVIAGLLISQITTLYIVSRDRAAANDVVDLYRLNDRAFSLVQLMHAASPEARKATASGLSNATYALTVSDTPAVASSIAGDDELAELEDI
;
A
#
# COMPACT_ATOMS: atom_id res chain seq x y z
N MET A 1 32.87 -25.37 32.86
CA MET A 1 31.96 -25.82 31.78
C MET A 1 30.52 -25.66 32.28
N ARG A 2 29.77 -24.68 31.75
CA ARG A 2 28.41 -24.37 32.21
C ARG A 2 27.46 -25.32 31.48
N ARG A 3 26.81 -26.23 32.20
CA ARG A 3 25.82 -27.15 31.61
C ARG A 3 24.62 -26.32 31.16
N VAL A 4 24.43 -26.23 29.84
CA VAL A 4 23.35 -25.46 29.19
C VAL A 4 22.07 -26.30 29.04
N LEU A 5 22.16 -27.60 29.31
CA LEU A 5 21.08 -28.56 29.14
C LEU A 5 20.48 -28.96 30.50
N PRO A 6 19.15 -28.94 30.65
CA PRO A 6 18.52 -29.29 31.91
C PRO A 6 18.64 -30.79 32.20
N GLN A 7 18.89 -31.11 33.47
CA GLN A 7 19.16 -32.48 33.92
C GLN A 7 17.90 -33.21 34.38
N THR A 8 16.73 -32.57 34.37
CA THR A 8 15.48 -33.11 34.91
C THR A 8 14.37 -33.05 33.86
N LEU A 9 13.54 -34.11 33.84
CA LEU A 9 12.37 -34.24 32.94
C LEU A 9 11.41 -33.03 33.02
N PRO A 10 11.05 -32.49 34.20
CA PRO A 10 10.14 -31.36 34.30
C PRO A 10 10.64 -30.08 33.60
N VAL A 11 11.96 -29.84 33.61
CA VAL A 11 12.52 -28.64 32.98
C VAL A 11 12.50 -28.76 31.45
N TRP A 12 12.64 -29.98 30.91
CA TRP A 12 12.44 -30.22 29.48
C TRP A 12 11.00 -29.93 29.04
N VAL A 13 10.01 -30.38 29.81
CA VAL A 13 8.60 -30.07 29.55
C VAL A 13 8.36 -28.56 29.55
N LEU A 14 8.92 -27.85 30.55
CA LEU A 14 8.81 -26.40 30.62
C LEU A 14 9.41 -25.71 29.39
N LEU A 15 10.58 -26.13 28.92
CA LEU A 15 11.20 -25.57 27.71
C LEU A 15 10.33 -25.78 26.47
N ILE A 16 9.72 -26.95 26.32
CA ILE A 16 8.82 -27.23 25.20
C ILE A 16 7.60 -26.31 25.24
N VAL A 17 7.01 -26.11 26.42
CA VAL A 17 5.87 -25.19 26.59
C VAL A 17 6.28 -23.75 26.24
N ILE A 18 7.42 -23.28 26.75
CA ILE A 18 7.92 -21.93 26.44
C ILE A 18 8.18 -21.79 24.93
N ALA A 19 8.79 -22.79 24.30
CA ALA A 19 9.03 -22.77 22.86
C ALA A 19 7.72 -22.72 22.06
N GLY A 20 6.72 -23.51 22.45
CA GLY A 20 5.39 -23.47 21.83
C GLY A 20 4.72 -22.11 21.98
N LEU A 21 4.81 -21.50 23.16
CA LEU A 21 4.30 -20.15 23.40
C LEU A 21 5.03 -19.13 22.53
N LEU A 22 6.37 -19.16 22.47
CA LEU A 22 7.15 -18.24 21.65
C LEU A 22 6.82 -18.37 20.16
N ILE A 23 6.69 -19.60 19.65
CA ILE A 23 6.29 -19.85 18.26
C ILE A 23 4.90 -19.25 18.01
N SER A 24 3.93 -19.48 18.90
CA SER A 24 2.60 -18.89 18.78
C SER A 24 2.65 -17.37 18.75
N GLN A 25 3.43 -16.72 19.62
CA GLN A 25 3.56 -15.27 19.64
C GLN A 25 4.18 -14.73 18.33
N ILE A 26 5.24 -15.37 17.84
CA ILE A 26 5.92 -14.96 16.60
C ILE A 26 4.99 -15.12 15.39
N THR A 27 4.26 -16.23 15.30
CA THR A 27 3.29 -16.48 14.22
C THR A 27 2.18 -15.43 14.22
N THR A 28 1.58 -15.13 15.38
CA THR A 28 0.55 -14.10 15.48
C THR A 28 1.09 -12.73 15.07
N LEU A 29 2.29 -12.37 15.53
CA LEU A 29 2.92 -11.09 15.16
C LEU A 29 3.19 -11.01 13.65
N TYR A 30 3.67 -12.11 13.05
CA TYR A 30 3.95 -12.19 11.62
C TYR A 30 2.68 -12.02 10.77
N ILE A 31 1.57 -12.65 11.17
CA ILE A 31 0.28 -12.51 10.47
C ILE A 31 -0.18 -11.05 10.53
N VAL A 32 -0.22 -10.46 11.73
CA VAL A 32 -0.67 -9.07 11.91
C VAL A 32 0.22 -8.08 11.16
N SER A 33 1.54 -8.28 11.12
CA SER A 33 2.44 -7.38 10.40
C SER A 33 2.25 -7.47 8.89
N ARG A 34 2.05 -8.68 8.36
CA ARG A 34 1.78 -8.90 6.94
C ARG A 34 0.43 -8.31 6.52
N ASP A 35 -0.61 -8.55 7.32
CA ASP A 35 -1.95 -8.04 7.04
C ASP A 35 -1.98 -6.50 7.09
N ARG A 36 -1.26 -5.89 8.05
CA ARG A 36 -1.11 -4.44 8.10
C ARG A 36 -0.33 -3.88 6.92
N ALA A 37 0.72 -4.56 6.46
CA ALA A 37 1.47 -4.12 5.30
C ALA A 37 0.61 -4.15 4.03
N ALA A 38 -0.16 -5.22 3.83
CA ALA A 38 -1.10 -5.32 2.71
C ALA A 38 -2.24 -4.29 2.79
N ALA A 39 -2.81 -4.07 3.99
CA ALA A 39 -3.85 -3.07 4.19
C ALA A 39 -3.34 -1.64 3.99
N ASN A 40 -2.11 -1.34 4.41
CA ASN A 40 -1.51 -0.02 4.23
C ASN A 40 -1.22 0.27 2.76
N ASP A 41 -0.78 -0.72 1.98
CA ASP A 41 -0.49 -0.54 0.56
C ASP A 41 -1.73 -0.05 -0.22
N VAL A 42 -2.88 -0.67 0.04
CA VAL A 42 -4.16 -0.24 -0.56
C VAL A 42 -4.51 1.19 -0.16
N VAL A 43 -4.39 1.53 1.12
CA VAL A 43 -4.69 2.90 1.60
C VAL A 43 -3.71 3.92 1.01
N ASP A 44 -2.44 3.56 0.85
CA ASP A 44 -1.44 4.44 0.28
C ASP A 44 -1.66 4.65 -1.22
N LEU A 45 -2.14 3.64 -1.96
CA LEU A 45 -2.61 3.79 -3.34
C LEU A 45 -3.83 4.73 -3.43
N TYR A 46 -4.81 4.60 -2.52
CA TYR A 46 -5.95 5.52 -2.47
C TYR A 46 -5.52 6.96 -2.17
N ARG A 47 -4.61 7.16 -1.21
CA ARG A 47 -4.06 8.49 -0.91
C ARG A 47 -3.27 9.07 -2.07
N LEU A 48 -2.52 8.23 -2.80
CA LEU A 48 -1.81 8.65 -3.99
C LEU A 48 -2.79 9.09 -5.09
N ASN A 49 -3.87 8.34 -5.29
CA ASN A 49 -4.93 8.68 -6.23
C ASN A 49 -5.59 10.02 -5.86
N ASP A 50 -5.97 10.22 -4.60
CA ASP A 50 -6.59 11.46 -4.12
C ASP A 50 -5.69 12.69 -4.33
N ARG A 51 -4.38 12.53 -4.07
CA ARG A 51 -3.39 13.57 -4.37
C ARG A 51 -3.25 13.84 -5.87
N ALA A 52 -3.24 12.80 -6.70
CA ALA A 52 -3.19 12.94 -8.15
C ALA A 52 -4.45 13.66 -8.68
N PHE A 53 -5.63 13.32 -8.16
CA PHE A 53 -6.89 13.96 -8.49
C PHE A 53 -6.92 15.43 -8.08
N SER A 54 -6.47 15.73 -6.85
CA SER A 54 -6.33 17.10 -6.35
C SER A 54 -5.38 17.95 -7.21
N LEU A 55 -4.27 17.36 -7.66
CA LEU A 55 -3.33 18.00 -8.57
C LEU A 55 -3.98 18.30 -9.94
N VAL A 56 -4.75 17.37 -10.50
CA VAL A 56 -5.47 17.57 -11.77
C VAL A 56 -6.48 18.71 -11.64
N GLN A 57 -7.25 18.77 -10.54
CA GLN A 57 -8.17 19.88 -10.29
C GLN A 57 -7.45 21.23 -10.20
N LEU A 58 -6.31 21.27 -9.50
CA LEU A 58 -5.49 22.48 -9.40
C LEU A 58 -4.99 22.92 -10.78
N MET A 59 -4.50 21.97 -11.60
CA MET A 59 -4.07 22.26 -12.96
C MET A 59 -5.24 22.71 -13.85
N HIS A 60 -6.43 22.15 -13.66
CA HIS A 60 -7.63 22.56 -14.39
C HIS A 60 -8.02 24.01 -14.09
N ALA A 61 -7.93 24.43 -12.83
CA ALA A 61 -8.22 25.80 -12.41
C ALA A 61 -7.17 26.84 -12.87
N ALA A 62 -5.97 26.40 -13.26
CA ALA A 62 -4.90 27.28 -13.71
C ALA A 62 -5.09 27.77 -15.16
N SER A 63 -4.50 28.94 -15.50
CA SER A 63 -4.47 29.44 -16.88
C SER A 63 -3.68 28.50 -17.81
N PRO A 64 -3.92 28.53 -19.13
CA PRO A 64 -3.22 27.65 -20.07
C PRO A 64 -1.69 27.78 -20.03
N GLU A 65 -1.17 29.00 -19.83
CA GLU A 65 0.27 29.28 -19.71
C GLU A 65 0.84 28.71 -18.42
N ALA A 66 0.14 28.91 -17.29
CA ALA A 66 0.54 28.38 -15.99
C ALA A 66 0.52 26.85 -15.99
N ARG A 67 -0.49 26.24 -16.64
CA ARG A 67 -0.62 24.79 -16.77
C ARG A 67 0.56 24.16 -17.52
N LYS A 68 1.02 24.79 -18.61
CA LYS A 68 2.21 24.35 -19.36
C LYS A 68 3.49 24.42 -18.52
N ALA A 69 3.68 25.52 -17.80
CA ALA A 69 4.82 25.68 -16.91
C ALA A 69 4.82 24.62 -15.79
N THR A 70 3.67 24.40 -15.13
CA THR A 70 3.52 23.36 -14.11
C THR A 70 3.74 21.95 -14.66
N ALA A 71 3.20 21.62 -15.84
CA ALA A 71 3.40 20.32 -16.47
C ALA A 71 4.89 20.04 -16.75
N SER A 72 5.62 21.04 -17.28
CA SER A 72 7.07 20.93 -17.51
C SER A 72 7.88 20.84 -16.22
N GLY A 73 7.42 21.46 -15.13
CA GLY A 73 8.06 21.36 -13.81
C GLY A 73 7.81 20.03 -13.11
N LEU A 74 6.65 19.41 -13.37
CA LEU A 74 6.30 18.10 -12.83
C LEU A 74 6.97 16.95 -13.58
N SER A 75 7.25 17.12 -14.87
CA SER A 75 7.98 16.11 -15.64
C SER A 75 9.42 16.00 -15.13
N ASN A 76 9.73 14.92 -14.41
CA ASN A 76 11.04 14.69 -13.84
C ASN A 76 11.53 13.28 -14.18
N ALA A 77 12.58 13.21 -15.00
CA ALA A 77 13.17 11.96 -15.48
C ALA A 77 13.78 11.11 -14.35
N THR A 78 14.17 11.72 -13.23
CA THR A 78 14.71 11.01 -12.06
C THR A 78 13.62 10.24 -11.30
N TYR A 79 12.37 10.69 -11.36
CA TYR A 79 11.23 10.06 -10.69
C TYR A 79 10.28 9.31 -11.64
N ALA A 80 10.67 9.13 -12.91
CA ALA A 80 9.86 8.48 -13.95
C ALA A 80 8.42 9.04 -14.06
N LEU A 81 8.24 10.33 -13.74
CA LEU A 81 6.95 11.01 -13.82
C LEU A 81 6.87 11.80 -15.13
N THR A 82 5.91 11.44 -15.99
CA THR A 82 5.63 12.12 -17.25
C THR A 82 4.20 12.65 -17.24
N VAL A 83 4.02 13.94 -17.55
CA VAL A 83 2.70 14.56 -17.70
C VAL A 83 2.43 14.72 -19.19
N SER A 84 1.31 14.17 -19.65
CA SER A 84 0.86 14.25 -21.04
C SER A 84 -0.43 15.05 -21.14
N ASP A 85 -0.65 15.67 -22.30
CA ASP A 85 -1.95 16.24 -22.70
C ASP A 85 -2.93 15.17 -23.19
N THR A 86 -2.46 13.94 -23.41
CA THR A 86 -3.30 12.77 -23.70
C THR A 86 -3.72 12.06 -22.41
N PRO A 87 -5.02 11.75 -22.23
CA PRO A 87 -5.48 11.01 -21.07
C PRO A 87 -4.93 9.58 -21.10
N ALA A 88 -4.33 9.14 -19.99
CA ALA A 88 -3.83 7.77 -19.83
C ALA A 88 -4.98 6.74 -19.78
N VAL A 89 -6.16 7.18 -19.37
CA VAL A 89 -7.38 6.37 -19.31
C VAL A 89 -8.43 7.07 -20.17
N ALA A 90 -8.79 6.44 -21.29
CA ALA A 90 -9.71 7.03 -22.27
C ALA A 90 -11.20 7.01 -21.83
N SER A 91 -11.54 6.19 -20.83
CA SER A 91 -12.88 6.06 -20.26
C SER A 91 -12.79 5.90 -18.74
N SER A 92 -13.50 6.74 -17.99
CA SER A 92 -13.60 6.63 -16.52
C SER A 92 -14.35 5.37 -16.05
N ILE A 93 -15.04 4.68 -16.97
CA ILE A 93 -15.76 3.44 -16.74
C ILE A 93 -14.90 2.31 -17.29
N ALA A 94 -14.46 1.39 -16.42
CA ALA A 94 -13.87 0.14 -16.89
C ALA A 94 -14.94 -0.60 -17.71
N GLY A 95 -14.63 -0.99 -18.94
CA GLY A 95 -15.61 -1.57 -19.86
C GLY A 95 -16.30 -2.85 -19.35
N ASP A 96 -15.79 -3.44 -18.26
CA ASP A 96 -16.31 -4.65 -17.61
C ASP A 96 -16.92 -4.36 -16.21
N ASP A 97 -17.18 -3.09 -15.86
CA ASP A 97 -17.77 -2.73 -14.56
C ASP A 97 -19.30 -2.87 -14.57
N GLU A 98 -19.78 -4.11 -14.41
CA GLU A 98 -21.22 -4.44 -14.28
C GLU A 98 -21.92 -3.68 -13.13
N LEU A 99 -21.19 -3.10 -12.18
CA LEU A 99 -21.77 -2.32 -11.08
C LEU A 99 -22.14 -0.88 -11.50
N ALA A 100 -21.55 -0.35 -12.57
CA ALA A 100 -21.85 1.00 -13.06
C ALA A 100 -23.27 1.11 -13.66
N GLU A 101 -23.84 0.01 -14.16
CA GLU A 101 -25.21 -0.02 -14.68
C GLU A 101 -26.29 -0.03 -13.57
N LEU A 102 -25.91 -0.30 -12.32
CA LEU A 102 -26.84 -0.40 -11.19
C LEU A 102 -26.96 0.89 -10.36
N GLU A 103 -26.21 1.95 -10.68
CA GLU A 103 -26.30 3.25 -9.99
C GLU A 103 -27.38 4.18 -10.59
N ASP A 104 -27.86 3.88 -11.80
CA ASP A 104 -28.86 4.71 -12.53
C ASP A 104 -30.30 4.14 -12.45
N ILE A 105 -30.58 3.25 -11.49
CA ILE A 105 -31.93 2.72 -11.18
C ILE A 105 -32.40 3.13 -9.78
#